data_AF-A0A7K4JGF5-F1
#
_entry.id   AF-A0A7K4JGF5-F1
#
_cell.length_a   1.000
_cell.length_b   1.000
_cell.length_c   1.000
_cell.angle_alpha   90.00
_cell.angle_beta   90.00
_cell.angle_gamma   90.00
#
_symmetry.space_group_name_H-M   'P 1'
#
loop_
_entity.id
_entity.type
_entity.pdbx_description
1 polymer ?
#
loop_
_entity_poly.entity_id
_entity_poly.type
_entity_poly.pdbx_seq_one_letter_code
_entity_poly.pdbx_strand_id
1 'polypeptide(L)'
;MRKFFQELKADLKFKSAGPGQKLSEPSRVPREKPKAEAAPKPRQGPTDEAQMAAAAALARMELRAKAKAPMSQEAVRNQVRKELMAEAAASDKRLSAEVKDLTCPDKDGAAALSVSGVYFICPLTGAVVRKDQKEKHLREAIQSYFSVDPVAASIMEIHTFNKDQKKVRAGVETIAKYLDNIYLHPEEEKYRKIKLQNKVFQERISCLEGIHRFFQAIGFETKTLPVPGQGKESKQTTEEYYILREEMLTKLEDLRDYKEQLLSSEPVRAQLDRQLSVFKPSPEAARFELPNDFYNLTVEEIKREQHLRTEAVEKASMLRTRAMREKEEQREMRKYNYTLLRVRFPDGYILQGTFYAWESLSVLYTFVREALRDDWLPFELLGPGGLKLTDENLAFNECGLVPAALLTLAWDAAVMADVQAAGEEPPASPLKPQLLSRVQTLS
;
A
#
# COMPACT_ATOMS: atom_id res chain seq x y z
N MET A 1 15.09 21.50 38.27
CA MET A 1 13.76 21.12 37.75
C MET A 1 12.90 20.31 38.74
N ARG A 2 13.36 19.18 39.32
CA ARG A 2 12.50 18.36 40.22
C ARG A 2 12.08 19.01 41.54
N LYS A 3 12.91 19.89 42.12
CA LYS A 3 12.60 20.62 43.37
C LYS A 3 11.50 21.68 43.19
N PHE A 4 11.48 22.34 42.04
CA PHE A 4 10.48 23.38 41.69
C PHE A 4 9.05 22.83 41.63
N PHE A 5 8.87 21.62 41.07
CA PHE A 5 7.56 20.97 41.02
C PHE A 5 7.09 20.41 42.37
N GLN A 6 8.01 20.14 43.31
CA GLN A 6 7.66 19.71 44.67
C GLN A 6 7.15 20.90 45.51
N GLU A 7 7.78 22.06 45.37
CA GLU A 7 7.33 23.31 46.02
C GLU A 7 5.94 23.74 45.52
N LEU A 8 5.70 23.70 44.20
CA LEU A 8 4.38 23.98 43.61
C LEU A 8 3.29 23.02 44.12
N LYS A 9 3.61 21.74 44.33
CA LYS A 9 2.67 20.76 44.89
C LYS A 9 2.40 20.97 46.38
N ALA A 10 3.37 21.48 47.14
CA ALA A 10 3.19 21.82 48.54
C ALA A 10 2.32 23.08 48.68
N ASP A 11 2.58 24.12 47.89
CA ASP A 11 1.80 25.36 47.90
C ASP A 11 0.33 25.18 47.49
N LEU A 12 0.05 24.27 46.55
CA LEU A 12 -1.32 23.95 46.15
C LEU A 12 -2.10 23.22 47.25
N LYS A 13 -1.42 22.44 48.10
CA LYS A 13 -2.03 21.74 49.24
C LYS A 13 -2.26 22.67 50.43
N PHE A 14 -1.39 23.65 50.66
CA PHE A 14 -1.55 24.60 51.76
C PHE A 14 -2.51 25.77 51.44
N LYS A 15 -2.70 26.15 50.16
CA LYS A 15 -3.71 27.16 49.79
C LYS A 15 -5.17 26.72 50.03
N SER A 16 -5.43 25.41 50.09
CA SER A 16 -6.75 24.85 50.42
C SER A 16 -7.04 24.78 51.92
N ALA A 17 -6.01 24.87 52.77
CA ALA A 17 -6.16 24.95 54.20
C ALA A 17 -6.12 26.44 54.56
N GLY A 18 -7.23 26.99 55.07
CA GLY A 18 -7.31 28.40 55.46
C GLY A 18 -6.16 28.84 56.38
N PRO A 19 -5.95 30.16 56.55
CA PRO A 19 -4.76 30.70 57.21
C PRO A 19 -4.59 30.12 58.61
N GLY A 20 -3.48 29.38 58.81
CA GLY A 20 -3.17 28.74 60.08
C GLY A 20 -2.84 29.76 61.18
N GLN A 21 -3.49 29.61 62.32
CA GLN A 21 -3.29 30.44 63.50
C GLN A 21 -2.13 29.88 64.34
N LYS A 22 -1.13 30.72 64.66
CA LYS A 22 0.00 30.33 65.51
C LYS A 22 -0.36 30.48 66.99
N LEU A 23 0.09 29.54 67.83
CA LEU A 23 -0.22 29.39 69.27
C LEU A 23 0.24 30.54 70.20
N SER A 24 0.66 31.69 69.66
CA SER A 24 1.17 32.84 70.43
C SER A 24 0.38 34.14 70.23
N GLU A 25 -0.80 34.10 69.59
CA GLU A 25 -1.65 35.29 69.42
C GLU A 25 -2.88 35.26 70.35
N PRO A 26 -3.24 36.36 71.05
CA PRO A 26 -4.45 36.43 71.86
C PRO A 26 -5.72 36.50 71.00
N SER A 27 -6.75 35.79 71.44
CA SER A 27 -8.05 35.62 70.77
C SER A 27 -8.71 36.95 70.36
N ARG A 28 -8.97 37.13 69.07
CA ARG A 28 -9.80 38.24 68.56
C ARG A 28 -11.28 37.89 68.70
N VAL A 29 -11.95 38.66 69.56
CA VAL A 29 -13.40 38.66 69.78
C VAL A 29 -14.13 39.08 68.49
N PRO A 30 -15.09 38.27 67.97
CA PRO A 30 -15.91 38.69 66.84
C PRO A 30 -16.89 39.80 67.22
N ARG A 31 -16.91 40.88 66.44
CA ARG A 31 -17.92 41.95 66.52
C ARG A 31 -19.29 41.40 66.13
N GLU A 32 -20.24 41.48 67.05
CA GLU A 32 -21.67 41.23 66.80
C GLU A 32 -22.24 42.31 65.86
N LYS A 33 -23.00 41.88 64.84
CA LYS A 33 -23.97 42.71 64.14
C LYS A 33 -25.36 42.29 64.61
N PRO A 34 -26.29 43.22 64.87
CA PRO A 34 -27.60 42.90 65.42
C PRO A 34 -28.45 42.21 64.34
N LYS A 35 -28.98 41.03 64.65
CA LYS A 35 -30.00 40.36 63.84
C LYS A 35 -31.24 40.21 64.72
N ALA A 36 -32.33 40.83 64.27
CA ALA A 36 -33.62 40.86 64.94
C ALA A 36 -34.14 39.46 65.29
N GLU A 37 -34.71 39.34 66.49
CA GLU A 37 -35.44 38.16 66.96
C GLU A 37 -36.62 37.84 66.03
N ALA A 38 -36.59 36.65 65.44
CA ALA A 38 -37.77 35.99 64.92
C ALA A 38 -37.81 34.57 65.49
N ALA A 39 -38.95 34.20 66.07
CA ALA A 39 -39.17 32.96 66.82
C ALA A 39 -38.75 31.68 66.05
N PRO A 40 -38.31 30.62 66.76
CA PRO A 40 -37.80 29.40 66.12
C PRO A 40 -38.94 28.61 65.46
N LYS A 41 -38.90 28.49 64.13
CA LYS A 41 -39.75 27.52 63.40
C LYS A 41 -39.16 26.11 63.56
N PRO A 42 -39.98 25.07 63.80
CA PRO A 42 -39.50 23.70 63.88
C PRO A 42 -38.87 23.28 62.55
N ARG A 43 -37.74 22.56 62.62
CA ARG A 43 -37.01 22.06 61.45
C ARG A 43 -37.93 21.15 60.63
N GLN A 44 -38.28 21.56 59.41
CA GLN A 44 -38.94 20.68 58.45
C GLN A 44 -37.95 19.60 58.01
N GLY A 45 -38.41 18.34 57.99
CA GLY A 45 -37.64 17.23 57.44
C GLY A 45 -37.37 17.42 55.94
N PRO A 46 -36.35 16.75 55.39
CA PRO A 46 -35.99 16.88 53.97
C PRO A 46 -37.19 16.55 53.08
N THR A 47 -37.45 17.42 52.10
CA THR A 47 -38.53 17.30 51.11
C THR A 47 -38.39 16.00 50.31
N ASP A 48 -39.50 15.45 49.81
CA ASP A 48 -39.50 14.18 49.06
C ASP A 48 -38.55 14.22 47.85
N GLU A 49 -38.39 15.38 47.20
CA GLU A 49 -37.41 15.58 46.13
C GLU A 49 -35.97 15.44 46.61
N ALA A 50 -35.66 15.98 47.80
CA ALA A 50 -34.34 15.86 48.40
C ALA A 50 -34.05 14.41 48.84
N GLN A 51 -35.06 13.69 49.33
CA GLN A 51 -34.93 12.26 49.66
C GLN A 51 -34.78 11.40 48.41
N MET A 52 -35.52 11.70 47.34
CA MET A 52 -35.40 11.00 46.06
C MET A 52 -34.06 11.28 45.38
N ALA A 53 -33.57 12.53 45.44
CA ALA A 53 -32.23 12.87 44.98
C ALA A 53 -31.14 12.18 45.81
N ALA A 54 -31.32 12.08 47.13
CA ALA A 54 -30.41 11.34 48.01
C ALA A 54 -30.44 9.83 47.70
N ALA A 55 -31.62 9.24 47.48
CA ALA A 55 -31.77 7.84 47.10
C ALA A 55 -31.15 7.57 45.72
N ALA A 56 -31.33 8.47 44.74
CA ALA A 56 -30.69 8.38 43.44
C ALA A 56 -29.16 8.53 43.53
N ALA A 57 -28.65 9.39 44.41
CA ALA A 57 -27.23 9.52 44.68
C ALA A 57 -26.65 8.25 45.32
N LEU A 58 -27.37 7.64 46.27
CA LEU A 58 -26.99 6.37 46.89
C LEU A 58 -27.01 5.21 45.88
N ALA A 59 -28.02 5.13 45.01
CA ALA A 59 -28.07 4.15 43.93
C ALA A 59 -26.89 4.30 42.96
N ARG A 60 -26.49 5.54 42.63
CA ARG A 60 -25.27 5.81 41.84
C ARG A 60 -23.99 5.39 42.58
N MET A 61 -23.93 5.59 43.89
CA MET A 61 -22.80 5.13 44.70
C MET A 61 -22.75 3.61 44.83
N GLU A 62 -23.87 2.93 44.96
CA GLU A 62 -23.94 1.45 45.00
C GLU A 62 -23.57 0.83 43.65
N LEU A 63 -24.01 1.41 42.53
CA LEU A 63 -23.54 1.01 41.20
C LEU A 63 -22.02 1.22 41.05
N ARG A 64 -21.48 2.30 41.62
CA ARG A 64 -20.05 2.59 41.63
C ARG A 64 -19.26 1.68 42.59
N ALA A 65 -19.89 1.18 43.65
CA ALA A 65 -19.33 0.21 44.59
C ALA A 65 -19.29 -1.20 43.97
N LYS A 66 -20.32 -1.58 43.21
CA LYS A 66 -20.33 -2.82 42.41
C LYS A 66 -19.34 -2.79 41.24
N ALA A 67 -19.01 -1.60 40.72
CA ALA A 67 -18.04 -1.40 39.65
C ALA A 67 -16.55 -1.35 40.10
N LYS A 68 -16.24 -1.61 41.37
CA LYS A 68 -14.87 -1.56 41.91
C LYS A 68 -14.45 -2.86 42.60
N ALA A 69 -14.46 -3.97 41.87
CA ALA A 69 -13.33 -4.88 42.00
C ALA A 69 -12.15 -4.23 41.24
N PRO A 70 -10.91 -4.23 41.76
CA PRO A 70 -9.76 -3.81 40.96
C PRO A 70 -9.68 -4.79 39.79
N MET A 71 -10.14 -4.34 38.62
CA MET A 71 -10.07 -5.13 37.40
C MET A 71 -8.61 -5.53 37.23
N SER A 72 -8.33 -6.83 37.39
CA SER A 72 -6.94 -7.31 37.38
C SER A 72 -6.30 -6.89 36.07
N GLN A 73 -4.99 -6.58 36.08
CA GLN A 73 -4.27 -6.23 34.85
C GLN A 73 -4.48 -7.30 33.76
N GLU A 74 -4.75 -8.54 34.17
CA GLU A 74 -5.09 -9.67 33.30
C GLU A 74 -6.50 -9.58 32.69
N ALA A 75 -7.52 -9.14 33.43
CA ALA A 75 -8.84 -8.86 32.89
C ALA A 75 -8.80 -7.70 31.87
N VAL A 76 -8.02 -6.64 32.15
CA VAL A 76 -7.76 -5.55 31.19
C VAL A 76 -7.10 -6.09 29.93
N ARG A 77 -6.04 -6.91 30.06
CA ARG A 77 -5.32 -7.52 28.93
C ARG A 77 -6.22 -8.45 28.10
N ASN A 78 -7.06 -9.25 28.75
CA ASN A 78 -7.96 -10.17 28.06
C ASN A 78 -9.08 -9.43 27.33
N GLN A 79 -9.61 -8.35 27.91
CA GLN A 79 -10.58 -7.50 27.24
C GLN A 79 -9.96 -6.78 26.04
N VAL A 80 -8.78 -6.17 26.20
CA VAL A 80 -8.03 -5.57 25.09
C VAL A 80 -7.74 -6.59 24.00
N ARG A 81 -7.30 -7.81 24.36
CA ARG A 81 -7.04 -8.88 23.39
C ARG A 81 -8.31 -9.33 22.66
N LYS A 82 -9.45 -9.43 23.35
CA LYS A 82 -10.74 -9.79 22.78
C LYS A 82 -11.28 -8.71 21.84
N GLU A 83 -11.18 -7.45 22.22
CA GLU A 83 -11.53 -6.30 21.38
C GLU A 83 -10.62 -6.23 20.14
N LEU A 84 -9.31 -6.46 20.30
CA LEU A 84 -8.35 -6.48 19.20
C LEU A 84 -8.57 -7.64 18.23
N MET A 85 -8.99 -8.81 18.72
CA MET A 85 -9.43 -9.94 17.88
C MET A 85 -10.75 -9.66 17.18
N ALA A 86 -11.72 -9.04 17.86
CA ALA A 86 -13.01 -8.68 17.28
C ALA A 86 -12.88 -7.60 16.20
N GLU A 87 -12.03 -6.60 16.41
CA GLU A 87 -11.73 -5.56 15.43
C GLU A 87 -10.89 -6.10 14.26
N ALA A 88 -9.96 -7.04 14.51
CA ALA A 88 -9.27 -7.74 13.44
C ALA A 88 -10.27 -8.54 12.58
N ALA A 89 -11.21 -9.26 13.19
CA ALA A 89 -12.24 -10.01 12.48
C ALA A 89 -13.24 -9.09 11.75
N ALA A 90 -13.63 -7.97 12.35
CA ALA A 90 -14.50 -6.97 11.72
C ALA A 90 -13.81 -6.28 10.55
N SER A 91 -12.52 -5.96 10.70
CA SER A 91 -11.71 -5.41 9.62
C SER A 91 -11.46 -6.42 8.50
N ASP A 92 -11.25 -7.70 8.79
CA ASP A 92 -11.10 -8.72 7.75
C ASP A 92 -12.41 -8.96 7.01
N LYS A 93 -13.56 -8.89 7.71
CA LYS A 93 -14.88 -8.85 7.07
C LYS A 93 -15.04 -7.61 6.18
N ARG A 94 -14.64 -6.44 6.66
CA ARG A 94 -14.69 -5.18 5.88
C ARG A 94 -13.76 -5.23 4.66
N LEU A 95 -12.57 -5.82 4.79
CA LEU A 95 -11.65 -6.08 3.68
C LEU A 95 -12.27 -7.03 2.65
N SER A 96 -12.95 -8.09 3.06
CA SER A 96 -13.65 -8.97 2.12
C SER A 96 -14.85 -8.30 1.42
N ALA A 97 -15.43 -7.26 2.03
CA ALA A 97 -16.47 -6.43 1.41
C ALA A 97 -15.87 -5.35 0.48
N GLU A 98 -14.81 -4.64 0.89
CA GLU A 98 -14.11 -3.64 0.05
C GLU A 98 -13.37 -4.30 -1.14
N VAL A 99 -12.82 -5.51 -0.98
CA VAL A 99 -12.22 -6.27 -2.09
C VAL A 99 -13.28 -6.75 -3.07
N LYS A 100 -14.52 -7.00 -2.61
CA LYS A 100 -15.66 -7.27 -3.50
C LYS A 100 -16.13 -6.03 -4.26
N ASP A 101 -16.04 -4.84 -3.65
CA ASP A 101 -16.27 -3.56 -4.36
C ASP A 101 -15.15 -3.20 -5.36
N LEU A 102 -13.95 -3.77 -5.19
CA LEU A 102 -12.83 -3.65 -6.13
C LEU A 102 -12.93 -4.63 -7.32
N THR A 103 -13.85 -5.60 -7.28
CA THR A 103 -14.26 -6.37 -8.46
C THR A 103 -15.42 -5.64 -9.13
N CYS A 104 -15.21 -5.26 -10.39
CA CYS A 104 -16.12 -4.41 -11.16
C CYS A 104 -17.56 -4.97 -11.12
N PRO A 105 -18.57 -4.18 -10.73
CA PRO A 105 -19.93 -4.47 -11.14
C PRO A 105 -20.00 -4.38 -12.67
N ASP A 106 -20.72 -5.32 -13.25
CA ASP A 106 -20.95 -5.42 -14.68
C ASP A 106 -21.42 -4.11 -15.30
N LYS A 107 -21.07 -3.98 -16.59
CA LYS A 107 -21.50 -2.92 -17.51
C LYS A 107 -22.97 -2.58 -17.29
N ASP A 108 -23.24 -1.44 -16.67
CA ASP A 108 -24.26 -0.46 -17.06
C ASP A 108 -24.24 0.71 -16.08
N GLY A 109 -23.94 1.92 -16.59
CA GLY A 109 -24.01 3.17 -15.83
C GLY A 109 -22.68 3.72 -15.30
N ALA A 110 -21.58 3.66 -16.06
CA ALA A 110 -20.34 4.31 -15.65
C ALA A 110 -20.42 5.83 -15.91
N ALA A 111 -20.56 6.61 -14.83
CA ALA A 111 -20.05 7.98 -14.81
C ALA A 111 -18.62 7.98 -15.38
N ALA A 112 -18.30 8.93 -16.27
CA ALA A 112 -17.07 8.94 -17.05
C ALA A 112 -15.83 8.67 -16.18
N LEU A 113 -15.31 7.43 -16.24
CA LEU A 113 -14.14 7.04 -15.48
C LEU A 113 -12.95 7.88 -15.97
N SER A 114 -12.21 8.50 -15.05
CA SER A 114 -11.04 9.32 -15.38
C SER A 114 -9.91 8.56 -16.11
N VAL A 115 -9.91 7.23 -16.04
CA VAL A 115 -9.03 6.35 -16.82
C VAL A 115 -9.78 5.06 -17.15
N SER A 116 -9.61 4.56 -18.38
CA SER A 116 -10.22 3.30 -18.86
C SER A 116 -9.60 2.03 -18.25
N GLY A 117 -8.49 2.13 -17.53
CA GLY A 117 -7.82 1.02 -16.86
C GLY A 117 -6.32 1.25 -16.66
N VAL A 118 -5.62 0.26 -16.10
CA VAL A 118 -4.15 0.26 -15.98
C VAL A 118 -3.54 -0.58 -17.09
N TYR A 119 -2.57 -0.01 -17.80
CA TYR A 119 -1.95 -0.61 -18.98
C TYR A 119 -0.46 -0.86 -18.74
N PHE A 120 0.09 -1.82 -19.48
CA PHE A 120 1.45 -2.30 -19.35
C PHE A 120 2.08 -2.48 -20.73
N ILE A 121 3.35 -2.14 -20.85
CA ILE A 121 4.14 -2.35 -22.06
C ILE A 121 4.92 -3.65 -21.89
N CYS A 122 4.73 -4.57 -22.84
CA CYS A 122 5.52 -5.79 -22.91
C CYS A 122 6.89 -5.48 -23.55
N PRO A 123 8.03 -5.73 -22.86
CA PRO A 123 9.35 -5.38 -23.38
C PRO A 123 9.74 -6.19 -24.63
N LEU A 124 9.16 -7.38 -24.83
CA LEU A 124 9.49 -8.25 -25.96
C LEU A 124 8.76 -7.89 -27.26
N THR A 125 7.55 -7.32 -27.14
CA THR A 125 6.69 -7.03 -28.29
C THR A 125 6.42 -5.54 -28.47
N GLY A 126 6.71 -4.71 -27.47
CA GLY A 126 6.33 -3.30 -27.43
C GLY A 126 4.82 -3.06 -27.32
N ALA A 127 4.00 -4.11 -27.25
CA ALA A 127 2.55 -3.98 -27.22
C ALA A 127 2.04 -3.49 -25.86
N VAL A 128 1.04 -2.61 -25.90
CA VAL A 128 0.35 -2.08 -24.72
C VAL A 128 -0.83 -3.00 -24.38
N VAL A 129 -0.84 -3.54 -23.15
CA VAL A 129 -1.79 -4.57 -22.71
C VAL A 129 -2.43 -4.16 -21.37
N ARG A 130 -3.71 -4.46 -21.19
CA ARG A 130 -4.40 -4.21 -19.90
C ARG A 130 -3.87 -5.14 -18.80
N LYS A 131 -3.95 -4.70 -17.54
CA LYS A 131 -3.51 -5.46 -16.36
C LYS A 131 -3.98 -6.92 -16.34
N ASP A 132 -5.23 -7.20 -16.71
CA ASP A 132 -5.81 -8.56 -16.64
C ASP A 132 -5.30 -9.49 -17.74
N GLN A 133 -4.84 -8.92 -18.85
CA GLN A 133 -4.34 -9.66 -20.02
C GLN A 133 -2.81 -9.77 -20.03
N LYS A 134 -2.11 -9.01 -19.17
CA LYS A 134 -0.64 -8.92 -19.18
C LYS A 134 0.05 -10.28 -19.07
N GLU A 135 -0.42 -11.17 -18.22
CA GLU A 135 0.20 -12.49 -18.01
C GLU A 135 -0.01 -13.41 -19.22
N LYS A 136 -1.17 -13.33 -19.87
CA LYS A 136 -1.47 -14.09 -21.08
C LYS A 136 -0.61 -13.61 -22.25
N HIS A 137 -0.54 -12.29 -22.44
CA HIS A 137 0.28 -11.70 -23.50
C HIS A 137 1.77 -11.95 -23.30
N LEU A 138 2.27 -11.92 -22.06
CA LEU A 138 3.65 -12.30 -21.76
C LEU A 138 3.93 -13.77 -22.12
N ARG A 139 2.98 -14.68 -21.83
CA ARG A 139 3.12 -16.10 -22.17
C ARG A 139 3.16 -16.30 -23.68
N GLU A 140 2.26 -15.65 -24.41
CA GLU A 140 2.23 -15.68 -25.88
C GLU A 140 3.49 -15.07 -26.50
N ALA A 141 4.00 -13.96 -25.94
CA ALA A 141 5.23 -13.32 -26.39
C ALA A 141 6.48 -14.18 -26.15
N ILE A 142 6.56 -14.88 -25.01
CA ILE A 142 7.66 -15.83 -24.75
C ILE A 142 7.54 -17.04 -25.67
N GLN A 143 6.32 -17.52 -25.92
CA GLN A 143 6.09 -18.65 -26.83
C GLN A 143 6.43 -18.30 -28.29
N SER A 144 6.18 -17.07 -28.75
CA SER A 144 6.63 -16.64 -30.08
C SER A 144 8.14 -16.50 -30.13
N TYR A 145 8.76 -15.97 -29.07
CA TYR A 145 10.23 -15.87 -28.95
C TYR A 145 10.93 -17.23 -28.90
N PHE A 146 10.24 -18.29 -28.46
CA PHE A 146 10.75 -19.67 -28.49
C PHE A 146 11.17 -20.14 -29.88
N SER A 147 10.59 -19.58 -30.95
CA SER A 147 10.99 -19.90 -32.33
C SER A 147 12.34 -19.28 -32.73
N VAL A 148 12.78 -18.22 -32.03
CA VAL A 148 14.06 -17.53 -32.27
C VAL A 148 15.15 -18.18 -31.44
N ASP A 149 14.94 -18.28 -30.12
CA ASP A 149 15.87 -18.90 -29.18
C ASP A 149 15.09 -19.72 -28.14
N PRO A 150 15.05 -21.06 -28.29
CA PRO A 150 14.38 -21.96 -27.37
C PRO A 150 14.93 -21.93 -25.94
N VAL A 151 16.24 -21.70 -25.77
CA VAL A 151 16.89 -21.74 -24.47
C VAL A 151 16.60 -20.45 -23.71
N ALA A 152 16.83 -19.30 -24.34
CA ALA A 152 16.53 -17.99 -23.73
C ALA A 152 15.04 -17.86 -23.37
N ALA A 153 14.13 -18.27 -24.26
CA ALA A 153 12.69 -18.25 -23.99
C ALA A 153 12.31 -19.09 -22.75
N SER A 154 12.90 -20.28 -22.60
CA SER A 154 12.64 -21.15 -21.46
C SER A 154 13.20 -20.58 -20.14
N ILE A 155 14.38 -19.95 -20.19
CA ILE A 155 14.96 -19.23 -19.04
C ILE A 155 14.04 -18.08 -18.61
N MET A 156 13.55 -17.29 -19.58
CA MET A 156 12.60 -16.21 -19.32
C MET A 156 11.31 -16.73 -18.71
N GLU A 157 10.79 -17.86 -19.17
CA GLU A 157 9.60 -18.49 -18.59
C GLU A 157 9.80 -18.88 -17.12
N ILE A 158 10.93 -19.50 -16.79
CA ILE A 158 11.29 -19.92 -15.42
C ILE A 158 11.36 -18.72 -14.48
N HIS A 159 12.01 -17.63 -14.88
CA HIS A 159 12.16 -16.47 -14.01
C HIS A 159 10.87 -15.64 -13.91
N THR A 160 10.05 -15.60 -14.96
CA THR A 160 8.90 -14.69 -15.07
C THR A 160 7.62 -15.21 -14.41
N PHE A 161 7.27 -16.48 -14.61
CA PHE A 161 5.96 -17.01 -14.15
C PHE A 161 5.98 -17.55 -12.71
N ASN A 162 7.16 -17.78 -12.14
CA ASN A 162 7.28 -18.32 -10.79
C ASN A 162 7.28 -17.20 -9.73
N LYS A 163 6.22 -17.14 -8.92
CA LYS A 163 6.03 -16.13 -7.86
C LYS A 163 7.07 -16.24 -6.74
N ASP A 164 7.50 -17.45 -6.43
CA ASP A 164 8.42 -17.75 -5.33
C ASP A 164 9.89 -17.65 -5.79
N GLN A 165 10.45 -16.44 -5.76
CA GLN A 165 11.85 -16.16 -6.13
C GLN A 165 12.88 -17.04 -5.39
N LYS A 166 12.60 -17.43 -4.13
CA LYS A 166 13.46 -18.34 -3.36
C LYS A 166 13.51 -19.75 -3.96
N LYS A 167 12.37 -20.27 -4.43
CA LYS A 167 12.29 -21.58 -5.07
C LYS A 167 12.93 -21.55 -6.45
N VAL A 168 12.73 -20.46 -7.21
CA VAL A 168 13.39 -20.25 -8.50
C VAL A 168 14.91 -20.31 -8.34
N ARG A 169 15.49 -19.54 -7.41
CA ARG A 169 16.94 -19.57 -7.13
C ARG A 169 17.42 -20.97 -6.74
N ALA A 170 16.73 -21.64 -5.82
CA ALA A 170 17.10 -22.99 -5.40
C ALA A 170 17.02 -24.03 -6.55
N GLY A 171 16.03 -23.89 -7.44
CA GLY A 171 15.89 -24.71 -8.64
C GLY A 171 17.01 -24.45 -9.63
N VAL A 172 17.27 -23.17 -9.95
CA VAL A 172 18.35 -22.72 -10.84
C VAL A 172 19.72 -23.20 -10.34
N GLU A 173 20.02 -23.09 -9.04
CA GLU A 173 21.26 -23.60 -8.45
C GLU A 173 21.38 -25.13 -8.59
N THR A 174 20.27 -25.86 -8.47
CA THR A 174 20.27 -27.32 -8.61
C THR A 174 20.48 -27.73 -10.07
N ILE A 175 19.88 -27.01 -11.01
CA ILE A 175 20.09 -27.20 -12.46
C ILE A 175 21.55 -26.87 -12.82
N ALA A 176 22.09 -25.77 -12.33
CA ALA A 176 23.49 -25.39 -12.53
C ALA A 176 24.46 -26.49 -12.06
N LYS A 177 24.18 -27.13 -10.92
CA LYS A 177 24.96 -28.28 -10.43
C LYS A 177 24.86 -29.50 -11.35
N TYR A 178 23.70 -29.78 -11.94
CA TYR A 178 23.57 -30.84 -12.92
C TYR A 178 24.39 -30.56 -14.18
N LEU A 179 24.36 -29.32 -14.68
CA LEU A 179 25.17 -28.90 -15.82
C LEU A 179 26.68 -28.97 -15.50
N ASP A 180 27.09 -28.55 -14.31
CA ASP A 180 28.49 -28.64 -13.86
C ASP A 180 28.99 -30.08 -13.79
N ASN A 181 28.17 -31.01 -13.26
CA ASN A 181 28.55 -32.41 -13.19
C ASN A 181 28.75 -33.02 -14.58
N ILE A 182 27.92 -32.62 -15.56
CA ILE A 182 28.04 -33.07 -16.95
C ILE A 182 29.28 -32.47 -17.61
N TYR A 183 29.56 -31.18 -17.35
CA TYR A 183 30.74 -30.50 -17.89
C TYR A 183 32.06 -31.05 -17.33
N LEU A 184 32.12 -31.32 -16.01
CA LEU A 184 33.31 -31.83 -15.34
C LEU A 184 33.58 -33.31 -15.67
N HIS A 185 32.53 -34.09 -15.91
CA HIS A 185 32.63 -35.54 -16.17
C HIS A 185 31.83 -35.94 -17.42
N PRO A 186 32.29 -35.54 -18.62
CA PRO A 186 31.54 -35.78 -19.85
C PRO A 186 31.41 -37.26 -20.19
N GLU A 187 32.38 -38.11 -19.86
CA GLU A 187 32.39 -39.55 -20.17
C GLU A 187 31.45 -40.39 -19.28
N GLU A 188 31.02 -39.87 -18.13
CA GLU A 188 30.21 -40.62 -17.18
C GLU A 188 28.70 -40.57 -17.53
N GLU A 189 28.16 -41.68 -18.04
CA GLU A 189 26.74 -41.81 -18.38
C GLU A 189 25.78 -41.59 -17.20
N LYS A 190 26.26 -41.75 -15.97
CA LYS A 190 25.46 -41.53 -14.75
C LYS A 190 24.99 -40.07 -14.64
N TYR A 191 25.81 -39.11 -15.04
CA TYR A 191 25.46 -37.68 -14.99
C TYR A 191 24.64 -37.25 -16.21
N ARG A 192 24.65 -38.04 -17.29
CA ARG A 192 23.83 -37.82 -18.49
C ARG A 192 22.36 -38.23 -18.30
N LYS A 193 22.02 -38.90 -17.19
CA LYS A 193 20.68 -39.42 -16.88
C LYS A 193 20.16 -38.77 -15.59
N ILE A 194 19.05 -38.04 -15.65
CA ILE A 194 18.41 -37.42 -14.49
C ILE A 194 17.05 -38.10 -14.26
N LYS A 195 16.87 -38.72 -13.09
CA LYS A 195 15.62 -39.37 -12.69
C LYS A 195 14.60 -38.33 -12.22
N LEU A 196 13.44 -38.24 -12.87
CA LEU A 196 12.39 -37.28 -12.52
C LEU A 196 11.76 -37.58 -11.14
N GLN A 197 11.74 -38.85 -10.72
CA GLN A 197 11.24 -39.27 -9.41
C GLN A 197 12.20 -39.00 -8.24
N ASN A 198 13.37 -38.39 -8.48
CA ASN A 198 14.28 -38.05 -7.40
C ASN A 198 13.65 -36.97 -6.50
N LYS A 199 13.67 -37.15 -5.18
CA LYS A 199 13.12 -36.18 -4.20
C LYS A 199 13.66 -34.77 -4.42
N VAL A 200 14.96 -34.63 -4.69
CA VAL A 200 15.59 -33.32 -4.91
C VAL A 200 15.03 -32.66 -6.18
N PHE A 201 14.81 -33.45 -7.23
CA PHE A 201 14.23 -32.97 -8.49
C PHE A 201 12.76 -32.59 -8.30
N GLN A 202 11.96 -33.42 -7.64
CA GLN A 202 10.54 -33.15 -7.42
C GLN A 202 10.29 -31.90 -6.57
N GLU A 203 11.02 -31.75 -5.46
CA GLU A 203 10.81 -30.63 -4.54
C GLU A 203 11.27 -29.29 -5.12
N ARG A 204 12.44 -29.27 -5.80
CA ARG A 204 13.10 -28.02 -6.22
C ARG A 204 12.84 -27.64 -7.67
N ILE A 205 12.69 -28.63 -8.54
CA ILE A 205 12.67 -28.45 -9.99
C ILE A 205 11.25 -28.68 -10.51
N SER A 206 10.60 -29.81 -10.20
CA SER A 206 9.25 -30.09 -10.72
C SER A 206 8.17 -29.04 -10.40
N CYS A 207 8.38 -28.21 -9.38
CA CYS A 207 7.47 -27.13 -9.00
C CYS A 207 7.55 -25.88 -9.88
N LEU A 208 8.59 -25.70 -10.72
CA LEU A 208 8.74 -24.47 -11.51
C LEU A 208 8.20 -24.64 -12.94
N GLU A 209 7.45 -23.63 -13.41
CA GLU A 209 6.97 -23.56 -14.78
C GLU A 209 8.15 -23.32 -15.76
N GLY A 210 8.10 -23.91 -16.97
CA GLY A 210 9.10 -23.70 -18.03
C GLY A 210 10.31 -24.66 -18.02
N ILE A 211 10.55 -25.42 -16.94
CA ILE A 211 11.76 -26.26 -16.85
C ILE A 211 11.80 -27.41 -17.85
N HIS A 212 10.67 -28.06 -18.11
CA HIS A 212 10.63 -29.14 -19.09
C HIS A 212 11.08 -28.65 -20.48
N ARG A 213 10.64 -27.44 -20.87
CA ARG A 213 11.04 -26.79 -22.11
C ARG A 213 12.52 -26.41 -22.09
N PHE A 214 13.04 -25.94 -20.97
CA PHE A 214 14.47 -25.69 -20.80
C PHE A 214 15.31 -26.96 -21.00
N PHE A 215 14.97 -28.06 -20.33
CA PHE A 215 15.70 -29.33 -20.49
C PHE A 215 15.62 -29.86 -21.94
N GLN A 216 14.49 -29.71 -22.61
CA GLN A 216 14.38 -30.05 -24.04
C GLN A 216 15.23 -29.16 -24.93
N ALA A 217 15.25 -27.84 -24.66
CA ALA A 217 16.01 -26.86 -25.44
C ALA A 217 17.53 -27.08 -25.33
N ILE A 218 18.03 -27.45 -24.15
CA ILE A 218 19.46 -27.79 -23.94
C ILE A 218 19.80 -29.22 -24.42
N GLY A 219 18.83 -29.97 -24.96
CA GLY A 219 19.06 -31.27 -25.60
C GLY A 219 18.84 -32.52 -24.73
N PHE A 220 18.08 -32.44 -23.65
CA PHE A 220 17.59 -33.63 -22.94
C PHE A 220 16.28 -34.15 -23.55
N GLU A 221 16.20 -35.46 -23.70
CA GLU A 221 14.98 -36.17 -24.07
C GLU A 221 14.36 -36.84 -22.87
N THR A 222 13.03 -36.76 -22.76
CA THR A 222 12.28 -37.55 -21.78
C THR A 222 12.06 -38.95 -22.31
N LYS A 223 12.62 -39.97 -21.63
CA LYS A 223 12.43 -41.38 -21.94
C LYS A 223 11.82 -42.10 -20.74
N THR A 224 10.74 -42.83 -20.97
CA THR A 224 10.15 -43.75 -19.98
C THR A 224 10.88 -45.09 -20.05
N LEU A 225 11.59 -45.45 -18.99
CA LEU A 225 12.24 -46.76 -18.89
C LEU A 225 11.43 -47.67 -17.96
N PRO A 226 11.09 -48.90 -18.38
CA PRO A 226 10.51 -49.90 -17.49
C PRO A 226 11.58 -50.41 -16.53
N VAL A 227 11.30 -50.40 -15.22
CA VAL A 227 12.22 -50.89 -14.19
C VAL A 227 12.24 -52.43 -14.23
N PRO A 228 13.37 -53.09 -14.55
CA PRO A 228 13.46 -54.54 -14.50
C PRO A 228 13.77 -54.95 -13.05
N GLY A 229 12.73 -55.24 -12.28
CA GLY A 229 12.87 -55.96 -11.01
C GLY A 229 12.16 -55.34 -9.82
N GLN A 230 10.84 -55.46 -9.76
CA GLN A 230 10.13 -55.79 -8.51
C GLN A 230 9.03 -56.80 -8.82
N GLY A 231 8.92 -57.82 -7.96
CA GLY A 231 8.15 -59.03 -8.16
C GLY A 231 6.65 -58.82 -8.38
N LYS A 232 6.04 -59.90 -8.86
CA LYS A 232 4.60 -60.13 -9.10
C LYS A 232 3.66 -59.21 -8.30
N GLU A 233 2.70 -58.61 -9.02
CA GLU A 233 1.48 -57.97 -8.50
C GLU A 233 1.59 -56.57 -7.86
N SER A 234 2.18 -55.61 -8.57
CA SER A 234 1.72 -54.21 -8.49
C SER A 234 2.12 -53.43 -9.75
N LYS A 235 1.24 -52.51 -10.17
CA LYS A 235 1.25 -51.69 -11.40
C LYS A 235 2.65 -51.42 -11.98
N GLN A 236 2.82 -51.63 -13.29
CA GLN A 236 3.96 -51.15 -14.08
C GLN A 236 4.33 -49.72 -13.68
N THR A 237 5.38 -49.57 -12.86
CA THR A 237 5.96 -48.28 -12.52
C THR A 237 6.91 -47.90 -13.64
N THR A 238 6.38 -47.21 -14.66
CA THR A 238 7.20 -46.51 -15.65
C THR A 238 7.92 -45.36 -14.96
N GLU A 239 9.24 -45.39 -14.97
CA GLU A 239 10.06 -44.29 -14.47
C GLU A 239 10.49 -43.39 -15.63
N GLU A 240 10.47 -42.08 -15.40
CA GLU A 240 10.77 -41.08 -16.41
C GLU A 240 12.18 -40.55 -16.15
N TYR A 241 13.01 -40.55 -17.18
CA TYR A 241 14.37 -40.03 -17.14
C TYR A 241 14.56 -38.95 -18.19
N TYR A 242 15.26 -37.88 -17.84
CA TYR A 242 15.89 -37.00 -18.83
C TYR A 242 17.23 -37.59 -19.22
N ILE A 243 17.42 -37.84 -20.51
CA ILE A 243 18.67 -38.36 -21.07
C ILE A 243 19.23 -37.31 -22.02
N LEU A 244 20.46 -36.87 -21.78
CA LEU A 244 21.16 -35.93 -22.65
C LEU A 244 21.47 -36.58 -24.01
N ARG A 245 21.16 -35.90 -25.12
CA ARG A 245 21.53 -36.34 -26.47
C ARG A 245 23.05 -36.32 -26.65
N GLU A 246 23.57 -37.31 -27.36
CA GLU A 246 25.00 -37.40 -27.68
C GLU A 246 25.48 -36.23 -28.55
N GLU A 247 24.59 -35.61 -29.33
CA GLU A 247 24.85 -34.41 -30.13
C GLU A 247 25.38 -33.24 -29.28
N MET A 248 24.91 -33.11 -28.02
CA MET A 248 25.32 -32.05 -27.12
C MET A 248 26.71 -32.29 -26.49
N LEU A 249 27.24 -33.51 -26.56
CA LEU A 249 28.61 -33.80 -26.11
C LEU A 249 29.66 -33.14 -27.00
N THR A 250 29.29 -32.76 -28.23
CA THR A 250 30.16 -32.00 -29.13
C THR A 250 30.12 -30.49 -28.86
N LYS A 251 29.13 -30.01 -28.09
CA LYS A 251 28.88 -28.59 -27.78
C LYS A 251 28.85 -28.34 -26.27
N LEU A 252 29.88 -28.80 -25.56
CA LEU A 252 29.98 -28.65 -24.11
C LEU A 252 30.16 -27.19 -23.66
N GLU A 253 30.72 -26.33 -24.52
CA GLU A 253 30.86 -24.90 -24.26
C GLU A 253 29.48 -24.21 -24.17
N ASP A 254 28.54 -24.57 -25.04
CA ASP A 254 27.16 -24.05 -25.01
C ASP A 254 26.47 -24.35 -23.67
N LEU A 255 26.73 -25.52 -23.04
CA LEU A 255 26.15 -25.85 -21.73
C LEU A 255 26.64 -24.92 -20.62
N ARG A 256 27.89 -24.44 -20.72
CA ARG A 256 28.44 -23.45 -19.80
C ARG A 256 27.76 -22.09 -20.01
N ASP A 257 27.57 -21.70 -21.26
CA ASP A 257 26.89 -20.44 -21.60
C ASP A 257 25.42 -20.46 -21.15
N TYR A 258 24.71 -21.57 -21.35
CA TYR A 258 23.34 -21.73 -20.86
C TYR A 258 23.24 -21.71 -19.34
N LYS A 259 24.25 -22.25 -18.63
CA LYS A 259 24.34 -22.13 -17.16
C LYS A 259 24.54 -20.67 -16.76
N GLU A 260 25.45 -19.96 -17.40
CA GLU A 260 25.74 -18.56 -17.09
C GLU A 260 24.53 -17.67 -17.36
N GLN A 261 23.83 -17.90 -18.48
CA GLN A 261 22.59 -17.23 -18.84
C GLN A 261 21.46 -17.51 -17.84
N LEU A 262 21.32 -18.76 -17.36
CA LEU A 262 20.30 -19.12 -16.36
C LEU A 262 20.53 -18.40 -15.02
N LEU A 263 21.80 -18.18 -14.66
CA LEU A 263 22.20 -17.51 -13.42
C LEU A 263 22.12 -15.98 -13.52
N SER A 264 22.47 -15.41 -14.68
CA SER A 264 22.50 -13.95 -14.89
C SER A 264 21.14 -13.37 -15.30
N SER A 265 20.23 -14.17 -15.84
CA SER A 265 18.96 -13.69 -16.38
C SER A 265 18.03 -13.10 -15.31
N GLU A 266 17.46 -11.95 -15.62
CA GLU A 266 16.42 -11.32 -14.82
C GLU A 266 15.01 -11.67 -15.33
N PRO A 267 14.00 -11.68 -14.45
CA PRO A 267 12.62 -11.92 -14.85
C PRO A 267 12.10 -10.82 -15.77
N VAL A 268 11.38 -11.20 -16.82
CA VAL A 268 10.77 -10.25 -17.77
C VAL A 268 9.54 -9.64 -17.13
N ARG A 269 9.66 -8.40 -16.66
CA ARG A 269 8.55 -7.66 -16.05
C ARG A 269 7.95 -6.71 -17.07
N ALA A 270 6.64 -6.78 -17.25
CA ALA A 270 5.92 -5.77 -18.02
C ALA A 270 6.07 -4.42 -17.32
N GLN A 271 6.47 -3.40 -18.07
CA GLN A 271 6.63 -2.04 -17.56
C GLN A 271 5.26 -1.38 -17.49
N LEU A 272 5.02 -0.57 -16.46
CA LEU A 272 3.78 0.19 -16.37
C LEU A 272 3.75 1.21 -17.50
N ASP A 273 2.69 1.19 -18.31
CA ASP A 273 2.45 2.28 -19.23
C ASP A 273 1.96 3.49 -18.43
N ARG A 274 2.65 4.62 -18.55
CA ARG A 274 2.29 5.86 -17.87
C ARG A 274 1.06 6.52 -18.50
N GLN A 275 0.64 6.07 -19.69
CA GLN A 275 -0.51 6.58 -20.43
C GLN A 275 -0.55 8.12 -20.48
N LEU A 276 0.59 8.69 -20.86
CA LEU A 276 0.76 10.14 -20.90
C LEU A 276 -0.34 10.77 -21.76
N SER A 277 -1.19 11.55 -21.11
CA SER A 277 -2.33 12.23 -21.75
C SER A 277 -2.33 13.69 -21.34
N VAL A 278 -2.53 14.58 -22.31
CA VAL A 278 -2.61 16.02 -22.04
C VAL A 278 -4.05 16.48 -22.20
N PHE A 279 -4.52 17.19 -21.18
CA PHE A 279 -5.88 17.70 -21.12
C PHE A 279 -5.90 19.23 -21.10
N LYS A 280 -6.94 19.79 -21.71
CA LYS A 280 -7.35 21.18 -21.50
C LYS A 280 -8.51 21.23 -20.50
N PRO A 281 -8.48 22.16 -19.53
CA PRO A 281 -9.62 22.40 -18.65
C PRO A 281 -10.85 22.77 -19.48
N SER A 282 -11.97 22.07 -19.29
CA SER A 282 -13.25 22.50 -19.87
C SER A 282 -13.79 23.72 -19.11
N PRO A 283 -14.30 24.74 -19.81
CA PRO A 283 -14.97 25.88 -19.17
C PRO A 283 -16.28 25.48 -18.47
N GLU A 284 -16.84 24.32 -18.77
CA GLU A 284 -18.07 23.82 -18.14
C GLU A 284 -17.84 23.37 -16.70
N ALA A 285 -16.63 22.90 -16.36
CA ALA A 285 -16.29 22.49 -14.99
C ALA A 285 -16.33 23.67 -13.98
N ALA A 286 -16.21 24.91 -14.45
CA ALA A 286 -16.32 26.11 -13.62
C ALA A 286 -17.77 26.56 -13.39
N ARG A 287 -18.74 26.02 -14.15
CA ARG A 287 -20.15 26.34 -14.01
C ARG A 287 -20.79 25.40 -12.99
N PHE A 288 -20.84 25.87 -11.75
CA PHE A 288 -21.44 25.13 -10.64
C PHE A 288 -22.70 25.87 -10.16
N GLU A 289 -23.82 25.65 -10.84
CA GLU A 289 -25.12 26.15 -10.45
C GLU A 289 -25.97 24.97 -10.00
N LEU A 290 -26.23 24.88 -8.70
CA LEU A 290 -27.07 23.83 -8.10
C LEU A 290 -28.38 24.43 -7.59
N PRO A 291 -29.51 23.70 -7.70
CA PRO A 291 -30.79 24.11 -7.13
C PRO A 291 -30.71 24.28 -5.60
N ASN A 292 -31.50 25.20 -5.04
CA ASN A 292 -31.54 25.44 -3.60
C ASN A 292 -31.91 24.20 -2.77
N ASP A 293 -32.73 23.30 -3.32
CA ASP A 293 -33.13 22.06 -2.66
C ASP A 293 -31.96 21.11 -2.38
N PHE A 294 -30.85 21.22 -3.14
CA PHE A 294 -29.63 20.48 -2.86
C PHE A 294 -29.02 20.82 -1.50
N TYR A 295 -29.19 22.06 -1.03
CA TYR A 295 -28.67 22.52 0.25
C TYR A 295 -29.59 22.14 1.43
N ASN A 296 -30.78 21.61 1.15
CA ASN A 296 -31.71 21.17 2.18
C ASN A 296 -31.34 19.76 2.65
N LEU A 297 -30.87 19.65 3.88
CA LEU A 297 -30.53 18.38 4.52
C LEU A 297 -31.74 17.47 4.64
N THR A 298 -31.61 16.25 4.13
CA THR A 298 -32.63 15.21 4.29
C THR A 298 -32.54 14.54 5.67
N VAL A 299 -33.66 13.97 6.13
CA VAL A 299 -33.71 13.25 7.42
C VAL A 299 -32.74 12.06 7.44
N GLU A 300 -32.48 11.45 6.29
CA GLU A 300 -31.54 10.34 6.14
C GLU A 300 -30.07 10.77 6.27
N GLU A 301 -29.71 11.94 5.74
CA GLU A 301 -28.38 12.52 5.89
C GLU A 301 -28.10 12.90 7.34
N ILE A 302 -29.10 13.49 8.02
CA ILE A 302 -28.98 13.84 9.45
C ILE A 302 -28.75 12.59 10.30
N LYS A 303 -29.49 11.50 10.03
CA LYS A 303 -29.29 10.21 10.72
C LYS A 303 -27.90 9.61 10.44
N ARG A 304 -27.45 9.66 9.17
CA ARG A 304 -26.10 9.20 8.79
C ARG A 304 -25.02 10.02 9.49
N GLU A 305 -25.16 11.34 9.54
CA GLU A 305 -24.23 12.23 10.23
C GLU A 305 -24.18 11.94 11.74
N GLN A 306 -25.34 11.73 12.38
CA GLN A 306 -25.40 11.34 13.78
C GLN A 306 -24.67 10.01 14.03
N HIS A 307 -24.87 9.02 13.15
CA HIS A 307 -24.18 7.73 13.24
C HIS A 307 -22.66 7.90 13.09
N LEU A 308 -22.20 8.63 12.07
CA LEU A 308 -20.79 8.94 11.83
C LEU A 308 -20.14 9.65 13.01
N ARG A 309 -20.83 10.63 13.60
CA ARG A 309 -20.38 11.33 14.81
C ARG A 309 -20.28 10.39 16.00
N THR A 310 -21.25 9.50 16.17
CA THR A 310 -21.26 8.50 17.25
C THR A 310 -20.08 7.54 17.10
N GLU A 311 -19.86 6.99 15.90
CA GLU A 311 -18.70 6.15 15.63
C GLU A 311 -17.36 6.89 15.81
N ALA A 312 -17.28 8.17 15.43
CA ALA A 312 -16.07 8.96 15.60
C ALA A 312 -15.75 9.18 17.08
N VAL A 313 -16.77 9.46 17.90
CA VAL A 313 -16.63 9.57 19.35
C VAL A 313 -16.22 8.23 19.96
N GLU A 314 -16.83 7.13 19.54
CA GLU A 314 -16.46 5.78 19.98
C GLU A 314 -15.00 5.47 19.64
N LYS A 315 -14.58 5.69 18.38
CA LYS A 315 -13.18 5.52 17.93
C LYS A 315 -12.20 6.41 18.69
N ALA A 316 -12.56 7.67 18.96
CA ALA A 316 -11.73 8.60 19.72
C ALA A 316 -11.67 8.24 21.22
N SER A 317 -12.72 7.65 21.77
CA SER A 317 -12.79 7.20 23.16
C SER A 317 -12.06 5.88 23.41
N MET A 318 -11.84 5.08 22.36
CA MET A 318 -11.12 3.81 22.45
C MET A 318 -9.61 4.04 22.50
N LEU A 319 -8.95 3.46 23.50
CA LEU A 319 -7.49 3.54 23.64
C LEU A 319 -6.82 2.69 22.54
N ARG A 320 -6.39 3.34 21.46
CA ARG A 320 -5.60 2.69 20.41
C ARG A 320 -4.19 2.40 20.90
N THR A 321 -3.79 1.13 20.87
CA THR A 321 -2.40 0.73 21.11
C THR A 321 -1.52 1.16 19.94
N ARG A 322 -0.21 1.31 20.18
CA ARG A 322 0.78 1.62 19.13
C ARG A 322 0.68 0.64 17.95
N ALA A 323 0.51 -0.64 18.24
CA ALA A 323 0.36 -1.70 17.24
C ALA A 323 -0.91 -1.54 16.39
N MET A 324 -2.00 -1.01 16.95
CA MET A 324 -3.22 -0.74 16.19
C MET A 324 -3.02 0.42 15.21
N ARG A 325 -2.36 1.50 15.63
CA ARG A 325 -2.07 2.66 14.76
C ARG A 325 -1.15 2.27 13.60
N GLU A 326 -0.03 1.61 13.89
CA GLU A 326 0.92 1.16 12.86
C GLU A 326 0.27 0.18 11.87
N LYS A 327 -0.63 -0.70 12.34
CA LYS A 327 -1.35 -1.63 11.47
C LYS A 327 -2.38 -0.93 10.58
N GLU A 328 -3.09 0.07 11.09
CA GLU A 328 -4.05 0.87 10.34
C GLU A 328 -3.34 1.72 9.27
N GLU A 329 -2.25 2.38 9.63
CA GLU A 329 -1.40 3.14 8.70
C GLU A 329 -0.80 2.24 7.61
N GLN A 330 -0.29 1.06 7.95
CA GLN A 330 0.17 0.09 6.96
C GLN A 330 -0.94 -0.40 6.03
N ARG A 331 -2.18 -0.46 6.52
CA ARG A 331 -3.35 -0.83 5.69
C ARG A 331 -3.72 0.30 4.75
N GLU A 332 -3.69 1.55 5.20
CA GLU A 332 -3.92 2.72 4.36
C GLU A 332 -2.84 2.84 3.28
N MET A 333 -1.56 2.67 3.64
CA MET A 333 -0.46 2.68 2.68
C MET A 333 -0.53 1.56 1.63
N ARG A 334 -1.13 0.42 1.97
CA ARG A 334 -1.31 -0.73 1.06
C ARG A 334 -2.69 -0.76 0.40
N LYS A 335 -3.55 0.23 0.67
CA LYS A 335 -4.92 0.26 0.14
C LYS A 335 -4.92 0.42 -1.38
N TYR A 336 -3.94 1.15 -1.91
CA TYR A 336 -3.83 1.45 -3.33
C TYR A 336 -2.46 1.03 -3.86
N ASN A 337 -2.47 0.26 -4.95
CA ASN A 337 -1.24 -0.17 -5.64
C ASN A 337 -0.80 0.83 -6.72
N TYR A 338 -1.73 1.63 -7.22
CA TYR A 338 -1.53 2.58 -8.31
C TYR A 338 -2.02 3.96 -7.89
N THR A 339 -1.42 5.00 -8.45
CA THR A 339 -1.85 6.38 -8.27
C THR A 339 -1.97 7.09 -9.62
N LEU A 340 -2.95 7.99 -9.72
CA LEU A 340 -3.15 8.86 -10.86
C LEU A 340 -2.66 10.27 -10.52
N LEU A 341 -1.61 10.72 -11.19
CA LEU A 341 -1.06 12.06 -10.97
C LEU A 341 -1.42 12.96 -12.15
N ARG A 342 -1.94 14.14 -11.82
CA ARG A 342 -2.21 15.21 -12.78
C ARG A 342 -1.31 16.38 -12.46
N VAL A 343 -0.53 16.85 -13.42
CA VAL A 343 0.36 18.01 -13.27
C VAL A 343 -0.21 19.15 -14.11
N ARG A 344 -0.62 20.22 -13.44
CA ARG A 344 -1.09 21.45 -14.05
C ARG A 344 0.10 22.35 -14.37
N PHE A 345 0.19 22.75 -15.62
CA PHE A 345 1.18 23.68 -16.13
C PHE A 345 0.68 25.13 -16.00
N PRO A 346 1.59 26.12 -15.98
CA PRO A 346 1.22 27.54 -15.89
C PRO A 346 0.40 28.04 -17.09
N ASP A 347 0.50 27.38 -18.24
CA ASP A 347 -0.33 27.62 -19.43
C ASP A 347 -1.77 27.06 -19.31
N GLY A 348 -2.08 26.39 -18.19
CA GLY A 348 -3.38 25.83 -17.88
C GLY A 348 -3.58 24.39 -18.36
N TYR A 349 -2.63 23.80 -19.08
CA TYR A 349 -2.72 22.39 -19.50
C TYR A 349 -2.51 21.45 -18.32
N ILE A 350 -3.11 20.26 -18.40
CA ILE A 350 -3.00 19.23 -17.38
C ILE A 350 -2.40 17.97 -18.01
N LEU A 351 -1.23 17.57 -17.54
CA LEU A 351 -0.59 16.31 -17.91
C LEU A 351 -1.04 15.23 -16.94
N GLN A 352 -1.60 14.15 -17.44
CA GLN A 352 -2.01 12.99 -16.66
C GLN A 352 -1.03 11.84 -16.85
N GLY A 353 -0.67 11.18 -15.76
CA GLY A 353 0.12 9.95 -15.77
C GLY A 353 -0.31 8.96 -14.70
N THR A 354 -0.20 7.67 -15.01
CA THR A 354 -0.44 6.56 -14.09
C THR A 354 0.88 6.01 -13.54
N PHE A 355 0.98 5.90 -12.21
CA PHE A 355 2.19 5.50 -11.49
C PHE A 355 1.89 4.40 -10.46
N TYR A 356 2.92 3.73 -9.96
CA TYR A 356 2.76 2.87 -8.79
C TYR A 356 2.76 3.69 -7.51
N ALA A 357 1.99 3.29 -6.49
CA ALA A 357 1.95 4.04 -5.22
C ALA A 357 3.30 4.05 -4.47
N TRP A 358 4.19 3.10 -4.76
CA TRP A 358 5.52 2.96 -4.16
C TRP A 358 6.65 3.59 -4.98
N GLU A 359 6.35 4.18 -6.15
CA GLU A 359 7.38 4.86 -6.94
C GLU A 359 7.83 6.14 -6.25
N SER A 360 9.09 6.52 -6.50
CA SER A 360 9.68 7.73 -5.94
C SER A 360 9.29 8.99 -6.72
N LEU A 361 9.32 10.12 -6.04
CA LEU A 361 9.10 11.43 -6.65
C LEU A 361 10.07 11.73 -7.81
N SER A 362 11.30 11.21 -7.79
CA SER A 362 12.26 11.32 -8.91
C SER A 362 11.65 10.86 -10.24
N VAL A 363 10.85 9.79 -10.22
CA VAL A 363 10.21 9.24 -11.43
C VAL A 363 9.23 10.25 -12.02
N LEU A 364 8.50 10.97 -11.17
CA LEU A 364 7.59 12.03 -11.60
C LEU A 364 8.36 13.22 -12.17
N TYR A 365 9.44 13.66 -11.52
CA TYR A 365 10.28 14.74 -12.04
C TYR A 365 10.86 14.39 -13.42
N THR A 366 11.37 13.18 -13.60
CA THR A 366 11.84 12.70 -14.91
C THR A 366 10.70 12.65 -15.93
N PHE A 367 9.52 12.17 -15.55
CA PHE A 367 8.35 12.13 -16.42
C PHE A 367 7.90 13.53 -16.89
N VAL A 368 7.91 14.51 -16.00
CA VAL A 368 7.58 15.90 -16.34
C VAL A 368 8.68 16.50 -17.23
N ARG A 369 9.96 16.26 -16.93
CA ARG A 369 11.10 16.67 -17.78
C ARG A 369 10.96 16.10 -19.19
N GLU A 370 10.64 14.82 -19.34
CA GLU A 370 10.40 14.18 -20.64
C GLU A 370 9.26 14.84 -21.44
N ALA A 371 8.26 15.42 -20.76
CA ALA A 371 7.13 16.10 -21.40
C ALA A 371 7.41 17.57 -21.76
N LEU A 372 8.39 18.20 -21.08
CA LEU A 372 8.82 19.57 -21.33
C LEU A 372 9.61 19.67 -22.64
N ARG A 373 9.59 20.86 -23.25
CA ARG A 373 10.44 21.18 -24.41
C ARG A 373 11.89 21.43 -23.98
N ASP A 374 12.06 22.14 -22.87
CA ASP A 374 13.33 22.55 -22.30
C ASP A 374 13.65 21.71 -21.07
N ASP A 375 14.29 20.56 -21.29
CA ASP A 375 14.58 19.56 -20.26
C ASP A 375 15.59 20.05 -19.20
N TRP A 376 16.27 21.17 -19.46
CA TRP A 376 17.32 21.75 -18.61
C TRP A 376 16.79 22.73 -17.55
N LEU A 377 15.54 23.17 -17.66
CA LEU A 377 15.01 24.24 -16.81
C LEU A 377 14.58 23.70 -15.43
N PRO A 378 15.13 24.23 -14.31
CA PRO A 378 14.68 23.83 -12.98
C PRO A 378 13.23 24.22 -12.73
N PHE A 379 12.42 23.27 -12.25
CA PHE A 379 11.04 23.49 -11.83
C PHE A 379 10.76 22.81 -10.51
N GLU A 380 9.79 23.35 -9.78
CA GLU A 380 9.26 22.79 -8.56
C GLU A 380 7.84 22.25 -8.78
N LEU A 381 7.53 21.14 -8.12
CA LEU A 381 6.17 20.59 -8.09
C LEU A 381 5.51 20.92 -6.76
N LEU A 382 4.38 21.61 -6.83
CA LEU A 382 3.55 21.96 -5.69
C LEU A 382 2.45 20.90 -5.50
N GLY A 383 2.41 20.31 -4.31
CA GLY A 383 1.38 19.39 -3.85
C GLY A 383 0.01 20.04 -3.68
N PRO A 384 -1.03 19.22 -3.43
CA PRO A 384 -2.36 19.72 -3.09
C PRO A 384 -2.27 20.55 -1.80
N GLY A 385 -2.55 21.85 -1.90
CA GLY A 385 -2.39 22.82 -0.79
C GLY A 385 -1.12 23.68 -0.87
N GLY A 386 -0.32 23.57 -1.94
CA GLY A 386 0.84 24.45 -2.17
C GLY A 386 2.12 24.01 -1.44
N LEU A 387 2.15 22.82 -0.85
CA LEU A 387 3.37 22.26 -0.26
C LEU A 387 4.38 21.91 -1.36
N LYS A 388 5.60 22.43 -1.24
CA LYS A 388 6.70 22.09 -2.16
C LYS A 388 7.15 20.64 -1.94
N LEU A 389 7.26 19.87 -3.02
CA LEU A 389 7.78 18.51 -3.00
C LEU A 389 9.31 18.55 -3.12
N THR A 390 10.02 18.70 -2.00
CA THR A 390 11.50 18.82 -1.97
C THR A 390 12.23 17.48 -2.07
N ASP A 391 11.65 16.43 -1.52
CA ASP A 391 12.38 15.17 -1.29
C ASP A 391 12.13 14.18 -2.43
N GLU A 392 13.01 14.18 -3.42
CA GLU A 392 12.84 13.34 -4.63
C GLU A 392 12.82 11.83 -4.35
N ASN A 393 13.38 11.37 -3.22
CA ASN A 393 13.46 9.95 -2.89
C ASN A 393 12.23 9.38 -2.17
N LEU A 394 11.30 10.23 -1.70
CA LEU A 394 10.10 9.76 -1.02
C LEU A 394 9.12 9.10 -1.99
N ALA A 395 8.40 8.09 -1.49
CA ALA A 395 7.39 7.40 -2.27
C ALA A 395 6.06 8.18 -2.30
N PHE A 396 5.27 8.02 -3.37
CA PHE A 396 4.01 8.76 -3.52
C PHE A 396 3.00 8.50 -2.38
N ASN A 397 2.98 7.29 -1.82
CA ASN A 397 2.15 6.94 -0.66
C ASN A 397 2.56 7.68 0.63
N GLU A 398 3.85 7.91 0.83
CA GLU A 398 4.39 8.67 1.97
C GLU A 398 4.10 10.17 1.82
N CYS A 399 4.10 10.67 0.57
CA CYS A 399 3.74 12.05 0.25
C CYS A 399 2.23 12.32 0.26
N GLY A 400 1.38 11.31 0.50
CA GLY A 400 -0.07 11.47 0.48
C GLY A 400 -0.65 11.75 -0.92
N LEU A 401 0.08 11.40 -1.99
CA LEU A 401 -0.31 11.64 -3.38
C LEU A 401 -1.16 10.48 -3.95
N VAL A 402 -1.86 9.75 -3.11
CA VAL A 402 -2.60 8.52 -3.41
C VAL A 402 -4.05 8.67 -2.94
N PRO A 403 -5.06 8.20 -3.68
CA PRO A 403 -5.01 7.46 -4.96
C PRO A 403 -4.95 8.35 -6.21
N ALA A 404 -5.24 9.64 -6.07
CA ALA A 404 -5.12 10.61 -7.13
C ALA A 404 -4.73 11.97 -6.56
N ALA A 405 -3.83 12.67 -7.23
CA ALA A 405 -3.40 14.01 -6.81
C ALA A 405 -3.26 14.95 -8.01
N LEU A 406 -3.61 16.21 -7.78
CA LEU A 406 -3.36 17.31 -8.69
C LEU A 406 -2.19 18.12 -8.15
N LEU A 407 -1.14 18.20 -8.95
CA LEU A 407 0.09 18.94 -8.69
C LEU A 407 0.13 20.17 -9.59
N THR A 408 0.77 21.23 -9.14
CA THR A 408 0.98 22.43 -9.96
C THR A 408 2.47 22.61 -10.19
N LEU A 409 2.87 22.72 -11.45
CA LEU A 409 4.23 23.04 -11.83
C LEU A 409 4.45 24.54 -11.68
N ALA A 410 5.46 24.90 -10.90
CA ALA A 410 5.95 26.26 -10.76
C ALA A 410 7.41 26.33 -11.21
N TRP A 411 7.72 27.31 -12.04
CA TRP A 411 9.11 27.61 -12.39
C TRP A 411 9.81 28.29 -11.22
N ASP A 412 11.09 27.99 -11.03
CA ASP A 412 11.88 28.73 -10.04
C ASP A 412 11.98 30.21 -10.46
N ALA A 413 11.67 31.10 -9.52
CA ALA A 413 11.58 32.53 -9.77
C ALA A 413 12.93 33.13 -10.17
N ALA A 414 14.04 32.58 -9.65
CA ALA A 414 15.39 33.01 -10.02
C ALA A 414 15.70 32.70 -11.49
N VAL A 415 15.34 31.49 -11.92
CA VAL A 415 15.56 31.03 -13.29
C VAL A 415 14.70 31.81 -14.29
N MET A 416 13.44 32.07 -13.95
CA MET A 416 12.57 32.91 -14.79
C MET A 416 13.09 34.35 -14.91
N ALA A 417 13.71 34.89 -13.86
CA ALA A 417 14.34 36.21 -13.91
C ALA A 417 15.57 36.23 -14.82
N ASP A 418 16.39 35.17 -14.79
CA ASP A 418 17.58 35.05 -15.64
C ASP A 418 17.22 34.84 -17.13
N VAL A 419 16.19 34.04 -17.43
CA VAL A 419 15.66 33.85 -18.80
C VAL A 419 15.06 35.15 -19.34
N GLN A 420 14.29 35.88 -18.52
CA GLN A 420 13.77 37.19 -18.88
C GLN A 420 14.90 38.22 -19.08
N ALA A 421 15.96 38.15 -18.28
CA ALA A 421 17.15 38.99 -18.44
C ALA A 421 17.97 38.65 -19.70
N ALA A 422 17.92 37.39 -20.16
CA ALA A 422 18.55 36.93 -21.40
C ALA A 422 17.77 37.33 -22.67
N GLY A 423 16.55 37.87 -22.54
CA GLY A 423 15.75 38.36 -23.67
C GLY A 423 15.06 37.27 -24.50
N GLU A 424 15.04 36.02 -24.02
CA GLU A 424 14.20 34.97 -24.59
C GLU A 424 12.77 35.12 -24.06
N GLU A 425 11.81 35.41 -24.94
CA GLU A 425 10.39 35.31 -24.57
C GLU A 425 10.11 33.86 -24.18
N PRO A 426 9.51 33.60 -22.99
CA PRO A 426 9.17 32.24 -22.61
C PRO A 426 8.25 31.65 -23.69
N PRO A 427 8.53 30.42 -24.17
CA PRO A 427 7.75 29.82 -25.23
C PRO A 427 6.26 29.77 -24.84
N ALA A 428 5.37 30.01 -25.82
CA ALA A 428 3.92 30.08 -25.61
C ALA A 428 3.31 28.84 -24.93
N SER A 429 4.00 27.70 -24.96
CA SER A 429 3.73 26.55 -24.09
C SER A 429 5.05 25.85 -23.74
N PRO A 430 5.25 25.44 -22.48
CA PRO A 430 6.39 24.65 -22.03
C PRO A 430 6.36 23.18 -22.48
N LEU A 431 5.24 22.70 -23.03
CA LEU A 431 5.07 21.30 -23.45
C LEU A 431 5.60 21.03 -24.86
N LYS A 432 6.06 19.80 -25.11
CA LYS A 432 6.45 19.35 -26.46
C LYS A 432 5.28 19.49 -27.46
N PRO A 433 5.52 19.98 -28.69
CA PRO A 433 4.46 20.20 -29.69
C PRO A 433 3.76 18.91 -30.11
N GLN A 434 4.44 17.76 -30.04
CA GLN A 434 3.85 16.44 -30.30
C GLN A 434 2.72 16.12 -29.33
N LEU A 435 2.88 16.50 -28.05
CA LEU A 435 1.89 16.27 -27.00
C LEU A 435 0.70 17.22 -27.15
N LEU A 436 0.97 18.47 -27.56
CA LEU A 436 -0.07 19.48 -27.82
C LEU A 436 -1.01 19.06 -28.96
N SER A 437 -0.52 18.28 -29.93
CA SER A 437 -1.36 17.78 -31.04
C SER A 437 -2.38 16.71 -30.60
N ARG A 438 -2.15 16.04 -29.45
CA ARG A 438 -2.97 14.95 -28.92
C ARG A 438 -3.86 15.38 -27.75
N VAL A 439 -4.04 16.67 -27.57
CA VAL A 439 -4.76 17.24 -26.41
C VAL A 439 -6.23 16.87 -26.46
N GLN A 440 -6.74 16.37 -25.33
CA GLN A 440 -8.16 16.09 -25.13
C GLN A 440 -8.79 17.16 -24.24
N THR A 441 -10.09 17.41 -24.42
CA THR A 441 -10.84 18.27 -23.49
C THR A 441 -11.25 17.41 -22.30
N LEU A 442 -10.98 17.88 -21.08
CA LEU A 442 -11.41 17.20 -19.86
C LEU A 442 -12.91 17.43 -19.70
N SER A 443 -13.72 16.41 -20.05
CA SER A 443 -15.19 16.42 -19.94
C SER A 443 -15.66 16.25 -18.50
#